data_AF-A0A7C2BAP1-F1
#
_entry.id   AF-A0A7C2BAP1-F1
#
_cell.length_a   1.000
_cell.length_b   1.000
_cell.length_c   1.000
_cell.angle_alpha   90.00
_cell.angle_beta   90.00
_cell.angle_gamma   90.00
#
_symmetry.space_group_name_H-M   'P 1'
#
loop_
_entity.id
_entity.type
_entity.pdbx_description
1 polymer ?
#
loop_
_entity_poly.entity_id
_entity_poly.type
_entity_poly.pdbx_seq_one_letter_code
_entity_poly.pdbx_strand_id
1 'polypeptide(L)'
;MVANLSPLYATKAALERSGFKVLENATIRGLSGFEHRFDFVAIKEGRRIAISVRRADPLPIVLELAKALDVGNEVVIAVCGTLPSDLRAPGNRGRVKLVEFLETSELEEKLLNALA
;
A
#
# COMPACT_ATOMS: atom_id res chain seq x y z
N MET A 1 26.16 -9.15 5.50
CA MET A 1 24.84 -9.75 5.25
C MET A 1 23.81 -8.73 5.68
N VAL A 2 23.17 -8.04 4.73
CA VAL A 2 22.02 -7.19 5.06
C VAL A 2 20.89 -8.16 5.38
N ALA A 3 20.36 -8.13 6.60
CA ALA A 3 19.20 -8.96 6.93
C ALA A 3 18.08 -8.65 5.93
N ASN A 4 17.53 -9.66 5.27
CA ASN A 4 16.34 -9.51 4.45
C ASN A 4 15.18 -9.14 5.38
N LEU A 5 14.99 -7.83 5.58
CA LEU A 5 13.89 -7.28 6.35
C LEU A 5 12.58 -7.63 5.65
N SER A 6 11.56 -7.97 6.43
CA SER A 6 10.24 -8.24 5.85
C SER A 6 9.72 -6.97 5.15
N PRO A 7 9.03 -7.10 4.00
CA PRO A 7 8.44 -5.94 3.32
C PRO A 7 7.52 -5.10 4.20
N LEU A 8 6.81 -5.73 5.16
CA LEU A 8 6.00 -5.03 6.15
C LEU A 8 6.85 -4.14 7.06
N TYR A 9 7.96 -4.65 7.60
CA TYR A 9 8.87 -3.87 8.43
C TYR A 9 9.47 -2.69 7.66
N ALA A 10 9.94 -2.94 6.44
CA ALA A 10 10.52 -1.90 5.60
C ALA A 10 9.51 -0.81 5.22
N THR A 11 8.27 -1.18 4.90
CA THR A 11 7.16 -0.24 4.65
C THR A 11 6.95 0.67 5.85
N LYS A 12 6.76 0.09 7.04
CA LYS A 12 6.55 0.87 8.28
C LYS A 12 7.73 1.81 8.54
N ALA A 13 8.95 1.29 8.48
CA ALA A 13 10.14 2.08 8.77
C ALA A 13 10.32 3.25 7.79
N ALA A 14 10.05 3.06 6.50
CA ALA A 14 10.09 4.13 5.49
C ALA A 14 9.05 5.23 5.76
N LEU A 15 7.83 4.84 6.12
CA LEU A 15 6.75 5.78 6.46
C LEU A 15 7.10 6.60 7.71
N GLU A 16 7.56 5.95 8.77
CA GLU A 16 7.95 6.61 10.02
C GLU A 16 9.13 7.56 9.81
N ARG A 17 10.16 7.16 9.06
CA ARG A 17 11.29 8.04 8.68
C ARG A 17 10.84 9.27 7.90
N SER A 18 9.77 9.13 7.12
CA SER A 18 9.18 10.23 6.34
C SER A 18 8.22 11.11 7.13
N GLY A 19 8.10 10.88 8.44
CA GLY A 19 7.30 11.68 9.37
C GLY A 19 5.82 11.32 9.41
N PHE A 20 5.42 10.16 8.89
CA PHE A 20 4.06 9.66 9.07
C PHE A 20 3.90 9.00 10.45
N LYS A 21 2.76 9.26 11.10
CA LYS A 21 2.27 8.37 12.15
C LYS A 21 1.68 7.13 11.50
N VAL A 22 2.12 5.94 11.90
CA VAL A 22 1.68 4.66 11.32
C VAL A 22 0.78 3.93 12.31
N LEU A 23 -0.41 3.53 11.85
CA LEU A 23 -1.31 2.62 12.56
C LEU A 23 -1.23 1.25 11.88
N GLU A 24 -0.87 0.20 12.62
CA GLU A 24 -0.77 -1.16 12.10
C GLU A 24 -2.10 -1.89 12.18
N ASN A 25 -2.34 -2.83 11.25
CA ASN A 25 -3.54 -3.68 11.19
C ASN A 25 -4.85 -2.88 11.28
N ALA A 26 -4.87 -1.71 10.66
CA ALA A 26 -5.95 -0.75 10.79
C ALA A 26 -7.17 -1.15 9.95
N THR A 27 -8.35 -0.86 10.49
CA THR A 27 -9.64 -1.05 9.82
C THR A 27 -10.21 0.30 9.39
N ILE A 28 -10.69 0.37 8.15
CA ILE A 28 -11.42 1.52 7.62
C ILE A 28 -12.82 1.06 7.19
N ARG A 29 -13.84 1.79 7.61
CA ARG A 29 -15.20 1.58 7.12
C ARG A 29 -15.34 2.17 5.71
N GLY A 30 -15.71 1.34 4.75
CA GLY A 30 -15.99 1.72 3.38
C GLY A 30 -17.29 2.53 3.24
N LEU A 31 -17.45 3.14 2.07
CA LEU A 31 -18.61 3.91 1.66
C LEU A 31 -19.87 3.04 1.58
N SER A 32 -19.70 1.76 1.24
CA SER A 32 -20.73 0.72 1.31
C SER A 32 -21.18 0.36 2.74
N GLY A 33 -20.40 0.73 3.76
CA GLY A 33 -20.59 0.33 5.15
C GLY A 33 -19.80 -0.91 5.57
N PHE A 34 -19.17 -1.65 4.66
CA PHE A 34 -18.27 -2.77 4.98
C PHE A 34 -16.97 -2.30 5.66
N GLU A 35 -16.39 -3.14 6.52
CA GLU A 35 -15.10 -2.88 7.15
C GLU A 35 -13.96 -3.53 6.35
N HIS A 36 -12.95 -2.73 6.02
CA HIS A 36 -11.78 -3.16 5.26
C HIS A 36 -10.52 -3.05 6.09
N ARG A 37 -9.77 -4.16 6.19
CA ARG A 37 -8.48 -4.21 6.87
C ARG A 37 -7.34 -3.92 5.90
N PHE A 38 -6.43 -3.06 6.37
CA PHE A 38 -5.17 -2.71 5.73
C PHE A 38 -4.01 -3.08 6.65
N ASP A 39 -2.82 -3.27 6.08
CA ASP A 39 -1.64 -3.55 6.89
C ASP A 39 -1.23 -2.31 7.67
N PHE A 40 -1.34 -1.13 7.03
CA PHE A 40 -1.07 0.15 7.66
C PHE A 40 -2.08 1.23 7.26
N VAL A 41 -2.26 2.20 8.15
CA VAL A 41 -2.78 3.53 7.83
C VAL A 41 -1.73 4.56 8.23
N ALA A 42 -1.18 5.28 7.25
CA ALA A 42 -0.19 6.32 7.43
C ALA A 42 -0.89 7.70 7.49
N ILE A 43 -0.52 8.52 8.48
CA ILE A 43 -1.14 9.82 8.75
C ILE A 43 -0.06 10.91 8.84
N LYS A 44 -0.17 11.94 8.02
CA LYS A 44 0.70 13.12 8.05
C LYS A 44 -0.10 14.36 7.62
N GLU A 45 -0.07 15.42 8.42
CA GLU A 45 -0.71 16.72 8.10
C GLU A 45 -2.17 16.60 7.63
N GLY A 46 -2.95 15.72 8.27
CA GLY A 46 -4.36 15.49 7.92
C GLY A 46 -4.58 14.54 6.73
N ARG A 47 -3.55 14.26 5.92
CA ARG A 47 -3.58 13.22 4.89
C ARG A 47 -3.57 11.84 5.54
N ARG A 48 -4.45 10.95 5.08
CA ARG A 48 -4.57 9.56 5.54
C ARG A 48 -4.51 8.60 4.36
N ILE A 49 -3.55 7.68 4.41
CA ILE A 49 -3.22 6.76 3.31
C ILE A 49 -3.29 5.34 3.84
N ALA A 50 -4.15 4.52 3.25
CA ALA A 50 -4.27 3.11 3.56
C ALA A 50 -3.28 2.30 2.72
N ILE A 51 -2.60 1.33 3.33
CA ILE A 51 -1.47 0.64 2.69
C ILE A 51 -1.61 -0.87 2.91
N SER A 52 -1.53 -1.61 1.81
CA SER A 52 -1.48 -3.08 1.80
C SER A 52 -0.20 -3.54 1.10
N VAL A 53 0.47 -4.53 1.67
CA VAL A 53 1.67 -5.17 1.15
C VAL A 53 1.32 -6.61 0.77
N ARG A 54 1.39 -6.93 -0.52
CA ARG A 54 0.98 -8.24 -1.06
C ARG A 54 2.06 -8.79 -1.98
N ARG A 55 2.04 -10.10 -2.23
CA ARG A 55 2.81 -10.69 -3.33
C ARG A 55 2.08 -10.43 -4.66
N ALA A 56 2.80 -10.54 -5.77
CA ALA A 56 2.25 -10.44 -7.12
C ALA A 56 1.38 -11.66 -7.47
N ASP A 57 0.24 -11.78 -6.77
CA ASP A 57 -0.80 -12.76 -7.02
C ASP A 57 -2.07 -12.01 -7.46
N PRO A 58 -2.61 -12.30 -8.66
CA PRO A 58 -3.77 -11.59 -9.21
C PRO A 58 -4.96 -11.48 -8.24
N LEU A 59 -5.33 -12.56 -7.55
CA LEU A 59 -6.56 -12.57 -6.75
C LEU A 59 -6.48 -11.66 -5.52
N PRO A 60 -5.44 -11.75 -4.65
CA PRO A 60 -5.24 -10.78 -3.58
C PRO A 60 -5.20 -9.33 -4.04
N ILE A 61 -4.57 -9.04 -5.19
CA ILE A 61 -4.48 -7.68 -5.71
C ILE A 61 -5.84 -7.14 -6.16
N VAL A 62 -6.64 -7.94 -6.87
CA VAL A 62 -8.02 -7.57 -7.25
C VAL A 62 -8.86 -7.26 -6.01
N LEU A 63 -8.70 -8.03 -4.94
CA LEU A 63 -9.41 -7.77 -3.68
C LEU A 63 -8.96 -6.44 -3.06
N GLU A 64 -7.66 -6.13 -3.00
CA GLU A 64 -7.19 -4.84 -2.50
C GLU A 64 -7.67 -3.67 -3.37
N LEU A 65 -7.73 -3.83 -4.69
CA LEU A 65 -8.31 -2.85 -5.60
C LEU A 65 -9.82 -2.63 -5.32
N ALA A 66 -10.57 -3.69 -5.06
CA ALA A 66 -11.99 -3.59 -4.69
C ALA A 66 -12.18 -2.81 -3.37
N LYS A 67 -11.34 -3.08 -2.35
CA LYS A 67 -11.32 -2.28 -1.12
C LYS A 67 -11.04 -0.81 -1.41
N ALA A 68 -10.07 -0.53 -2.29
CA ALA A 68 -9.65 0.83 -2.63
C ALA A 68 -10.76 1.66 -3.29
N LEU A 69 -11.62 1.02 -4.08
CA LEU A 69 -12.79 1.68 -4.67
C LEU A 69 -13.86 2.02 -3.64
N ASP A 70 -13.99 1.18 -2.60
CA ASP A 70 -14.99 1.37 -1.55
C ASP A 70 -14.54 2.34 -0.45
N VAL A 71 -13.25 2.61 -0.27
CA VAL A 71 -12.78 3.61 0.71
C VAL A 71 -12.58 4.99 0.08
N GLY A 72 -12.86 6.05 0.86
CA GLY A 72 -12.64 7.44 0.44
C GLY A 72 -11.17 7.89 0.52
N ASN A 73 -10.32 7.13 1.22
CA ASN A 73 -8.91 7.44 1.42
C ASN A 73 -8.04 7.19 0.17
N GLU A 74 -6.84 7.75 0.17
CA GLU A 74 -5.79 7.27 -0.74
C GLU A 74 -5.37 5.86 -0.34
N VAL A 75 -5.11 5.01 -1.33
CA VAL A 75 -4.70 3.61 -1.12
C VAL A 75 -3.45 3.32 -1.91
N VAL A 76 -2.44 2.78 -1.22
CA VAL A 76 -1.24 2.22 -1.83
C VAL A 76 -1.25 0.71 -1.69
N ILE A 77 -1.06 0.01 -2.79
CA ILE A 77 -0.89 -1.44 -2.81
C ILE A 77 0.57 -1.70 -3.22
N ALA A 78 1.41 -2.00 -2.24
CA ALA A 78 2.80 -2.39 -2.47
C ALA A 78 2.85 -3.87 -2.83
N VAL A 79 3.42 -4.19 -3.99
CA VAL A 79 3.38 -5.53 -4.58
C VAL A 79 4.77 -6.10 -4.73
N CYS A 80 5.05 -7.17 -3.99
CA CYS A 80 6.27 -7.94 -4.10
C CYS A 80 6.18 -8.87 -5.32
N GLY A 81 6.86 -8.50 -6.40
CA GLY A 81 6.87 -9.19 -7.69
C GLY A 81 6.39 -8.29 -8.83
N THR A 82 6.16 -8.91 -9.99
CA THR A 82 5.66 -8.25 -11.20
C THR A 82 4.26 -8.74 -11.50
N LEU A 83 3.32 -7.82 -11.70
CA LEU A 83 1.95 -8.12 -12.10
C LEU A 83 1.80 -8.16 -13.62
N PRO A 84 0.82 -8.94 -14.12
CA PRO A 84 0.36 -8.85 -15.50
C PRO A 84 -0.02 -7.40 -15.86
N SER A 85 0.25 -7.00 -17.11
CA SER A 85 0.01 -5.63 -17.61
C SER A 85 -1.40 -5.12 -17.34
N ASP A 86 -2.40 -6.00 -17.47
CA ASP A 86 -3.81 -5.65 -17.39
C ASP A 86 -4.24 -5.23 -15.98
N LEU A 87 -3.50 -5.66 -14.94
CA LEU A 87 -3.72 -5.29 -13.54
C LEU A 87 -3.08 -3.97 -13.14
N ARG A 88 -2.12 -3.46 -13.93
CA ARG A 88 -1.44 -2.18 -13.65
C ARG A 88 -2.32 -0.97 -14.00
N ALA A 89 -3.13 -1.10 -15.04
CA ALA A 89 -3.99 -0.03 -15.55
C ALA A 89 -5.02 0.55 -14.55
N PRO A 90 -5.72 -0.25 -13.72
CA PRO A 90 -6.62 0.29 -12.68
C PRO A 90 -5.87 0.87 -11.47
N GLY A 91 -4.61 0.48 -11.28
CA GLY A 91 -3.83 0.74 -10.07
C GLY A 91 -3.16 2.09 -9.95
N ASN A 92 -3.03 2.86 -11.03
CA ASN A 92 -2.32 4.14 -11.05
C ASN A 92 -3.22 5.28 -11.52
N ARG A 93 -4.46 5.33 -11.00
CA ARG A 93 -5.42 6.39 -11.30
C ARG A 93 -5.95 7.00 -10.01
N GLY A 94 -5.90 8.33 -9.92
CA GLY A 94 -6.49 9.10 -8.84
C GLY A 94 -5.92 8.73 -7.47
N ARG A 95 -6.78 8.17 -6.60
CA ARG A 95 -6.46 7.86 -5.20
C ARG A 95 -5.83 6.48 -4.99
N VAL A 96 -5.74 5.64 -6.02
CA VAL A 96 -5.19 4.29 -5.93
C VAL A 96 -3.84 4.27 -6.61
N LYS A 97 -2.83 3.72 -5.93
CA LYS A 97 -1.45 3.61 -6.39
C LYS A 97 -0.94 2.18 -6.22
N LEU A 98 -0.36 1.62 -7.27
CA LEU A 98 0.20 0.26 -7.28
C LEU A 98 1.73 0.37 -7.40
N VAL A 99 2.43 -0.14 -6.39
CA VAL A 99 3.88 0.03 -6.24
C VAL A 99 4.57 -1.34 -6.28
N GLU A 100 5.06 -1.73 -7.46
CA GLU A 100 5.75 -3.01 -7.64
C GLU A 100 7.23 -2.93 -7.22
N PHE A 101 7.67 -3.92 -6.46
CA PHE A 101 9.05 -4.11 -6.04
C PHE A 101 9.40 -5.60 -6.08
N LEU A 102 10.61 -5.94 -6.48
CA LEU A 102 11.22 -7.26 -6.41
C LEU A 102 11.99 -7.44 -5.10
N GLU A 103 12.69 -6.39 -4.66
CA GLU A 103 13.56 -6.41 -3.48
C GLU A 103 13.12 -5.39 -2.42
N THR A 104 13.33 -5.71 -1.13
CA THR A 104 12.94 -4.80 -0.04
C THR A 104 13.73 -3.47 -0.07
N SER A 105 14.93 -3.44 -0.67
CA SER A 105 15.78 -2.24 -0.73
C SER A 105 15.22 -1.13 -1.61
N GLU A 106 14.46 -1.46 -2.66
CA GLU A 106 13.83 -0.47 -3.55
C GLU A 106 12.44 -0.03 -3.07
N LEU A 107 11.87 -0.74 -2.10
CA LEU A 107 10.53 -0.47 -1.60
C LEU A 107 10.41 0.94 -1.03
N GLU A 108 11.40 1.41 -0.27
CA GLU A 108 11.38 2.75 0.31
C GLU A 108 11.29 3.83 -0.76
N GLU A 109 12.22 3.85 -1.71
CA GLU A 109 12.24 4.86 -2.77
C GLU A 109 10.93 4.84 -3.57
N LYS A 110 10.48 3.66 -4.00
CA LYS A 110 9.27 3.52 -4.80
C LYS A 110 8.00 3.89 -4.03
N LEU A 111 7.93 3.52 -2.75
CA LEU A 111 6.84 3.90 -1.87
C LEU A 111 6.80 5.42 -1.71
N LEU A 112 7.91 6.07 -1.37
CA LEU A 112 7.95 7.51 -1.15
C LEU A 112 7.68 8.32 -2.42
N ASN A 113 8.17 7.86 -3.58
CA ASN A 113 7.82 8.46 -4.87
C ASN A 113 6.32 8.36 -5.16
N ALA A 114 5.69 7.24 -4.79
CA ALA A 114 4.25 7.11 -4.88
C ALA A 114 3.51 7.97 -3.86
N LEU A 115 4.12 8.38 -2.75
CA LEU A 115 3.48 9.23 -1.74
C LEU A 115 3.67 10.72 -1.97
N ALA A 116 4.63 11.14 -2.80
CA ALA A 116 4.79 12.54 -3.22
C ALA A 116 3.53 13.06 -3.94
#